data_AF-A0A6G8FJQ8-F1
#
_entry.id   AF-A0A6G8FJQ8-F1
#
_cell.length_a   1.000
_cell.length_b   1.000
_cell.length_c   1.000
_cell.angle_alpha   90.00
_cell.angle_beta   90.00
_cell.angle_gamma   90.00
#
_symmetry.space_group_name_H-M   'P 1'
#
loop_
_entity.id
_entity.type
_entity.pdbx_description
1 polymer ?
#
loop_
_entity_poly.entity_id
_entity_poly.type
_entity_poly.pdbx_seq_one_letter_code
_entity_poly.pdbx_strand_id
1 'polypeptide(L)'
;MGDRVSNVNEPNEELVLSPSEERAHNAALRVSGAGSGQRSTQRALASIVLGFELIIVVLIGLTIFGLGITEPREIGLYLGGGLALVIIVALGIMRRGKVGIYLGWAVHALMLASAIILPMALVVGVLFTALWVFCMVKGTQLDRDRARWIAEQSV
;
A
#
# COMPACT_ATOMS: atom_id res chain seq x y z
N MET A 1 -49.68 -37.25 -26.63
CA MET A 1 -48.43 -37.63 -27.31
C MET A 1 -47.67 -36.33 -27.55
N GLY A 2 -46.73 -35.99 -26.68
CA GLY A 2 -46.08 -34.68 -26.65
C GLY A 2 -44.84 -34.66 -27.53
N ASP A 3 -44.74 -33.64 -28.38
CA ASP A 3 -43.59 -33.44 -29.28
C ASP A 3 -43.06 -32.00 -29.12
N ARG A 4 -42.65 -31.70 -27.89
CA ARG A 4 -41.87 -30.51 -27.54
C ARG A 4 -40.48 -30.94 -27.13
N VAL A 5 -39.76 -31.55 -28.05
CA VAL A 5 -38.31 -31.60 -28.01
C VAL A 5 -37.84 -30.22 -28.44
N SER A 6 -37.70 -29.32 -27.47
CA SER A 6 -36.91 -28.11 -27.66
C SER A 6 -35.48 -28.57 -27.94
N ASN A 7 -35.01 -28.35 -29.16
CA ASN A 7 -33.65 -28.66 -29.57
C ASN A 7 -32.71 -27.65 -28.89
N VAL A 8 -32.21 -28.00 -27.69
CA VAL A 8 -31.24 -27.21 -26.91
C VAL A 8 -29.82 -27.42 -27.46
N ASN A 9 -29.67 -27.38 -28.78
CA ASN A 9 -28.40 -27.64 -29.45
C ASN A 9 -28.17 -26.66 -30.60
N GLU A 10 -28.42 -25.38 -30.35
CA GLU A 10 -27.74 -24.30 -31.06
C GLU A 10 -26.41 -24.11 -30.32
N PRO A 11 -25.26 -24.55 -30.88
CA PRO A 11 -23.97 -24.26 -30.27
C PRO A 11 -23.79 -22.74 -30.34
N ASN A 12 -23.96 -22.08 -29.18
CA ASN A 12 -23.68 -20.66 -28.91
C ASN A 12 -23.19 -19.92 -30.15
N GLU A 13 -24.14 -19.34 -30.90
CA GLU A 13 -23.90 -18.45 -32.03
C GLU A 13 -22.76 -17.50 -31.62
N GLU A 14 -21.58 -17.69 -32.20
CA GLU A 14 -20.35 -17.01 -31.82
C GLU A 14 -20.62 -15.51 -31.95
N LEU A 15 -20.86 -14.85 -30.82
CA LEU A 15 -21.42 -13.52 -30.75
C LEU A 15 -20.33 -12.52 -31.18
N VAL A 16 -20.14 -12.39 -32.49
CA VAL A 16 -19.16 -11.49 -33.11
C VAL A 16 -19.63 -10.06 -32.85
N LEU A 17 -19.05 -9.44 -31.82
CA LEU A 17 -19.35 -8.06 -31.44
C LEU A 17 -19.08 -7.13 -32.63
N SER A 18 -20.00 -6.22 -32.92
CA SER A 18 -19.75 -5.20 -33.93
C SER A 18 -18.56 -4.32 -33.49
N PRO A 19 -17.80 -3.71 -34.42
CA PRO A 19 -16.68 -2.83 -34.06
C PRO A 19 -17.06 -1.67 -33.12
N SER A 20 -18.33 -1.27 -33.12
CA SER A 20 -18.89 -0.30 -32.16
C SER A 20 -19.11 -0.89 -30.77
N GLU A 21 -19.58 -2.14 -30.68
CA GLU A 21 -19.81 -2.84 -29.43
C GLU A 21 -18.51 -3.27 -28.77
N GLU A 22 -17.49 -3.71 -29.53
CA GLU A 22 -16.15 -3.93 -28.97
C GLU A 22 -15.56 -2.65 -28.38
N ARG A 23 -15.75 -1.50 -29.06
CA ARG A 23 -15.30 -0.20 -28.55
C ARG A 23 -16.08 0.22 -27.31
N ALA A 24 -17.39 0.02 -27.29
CA ALA A 24 -18.24 0.30 -26.14
C ALA A 24 -17.89 -0.62 -24.96
N HIS A 25 -17.64 -1.90 -25.23
CA HIS A 25 -17.24 -2.90 -24.25
C HIS A 25 -15.86 -2.58 -23.65
N ASN A 26 -14.88 -2.26 -24.49
CA ASN A 26 -13.55 -1.82 -24.05
C ASN A 26 -13.61 -0.50 -23.26
N ALA A 27 -14.46 0.45 -23.67
CA ALA A 27 -14.68 1.69 -22.93
C ALA A 27 -15.34 1.42 -21.57
N ALA A 28 -16.33 0.53 -21.52
CA ALA A 28 -17.00 0.10 -20.30
C ALA A 28 -16.03 -0.61 -19.34
N LEU A 29 -15.16 -1.50 -19.84
CA LEU A 29 -14.09 -2.15 -19.06
C LEU A 29 -13.08 -1.14 -18.49
N ARG A 30 -12.76 -0.08 -19.23
CA ARG A 30 -11.86 0.99 -18.76
C ARG A 30 -12.52 1.87 -17.70
N VAL A 31 -13.80 2.19 -17.87
CA VAL A 31 -14.62 2.98 -16.93
C VAL A 31 -14.92 2.21 -15.65
N SER A 32 -15.21 0.91 -15.75
CA SER A 32 -15.46 0.04 -14.60
C SER A 32 -14.20 -0.26 -13.79
N GLY A 33 -13.03 0.22 -14.23
CA GLY A 33 -11.77 0.01 -13.54
C GLY A 33 -11.19 -1.38 -13.71
N ALA A 34 -11.73 -2.22 -14.61
CA ALA A 34 -11.21 -3.55 -14.91
C ALA A 34 -9.76 -3.52 -15.44
N GLY A 35 -9.30 -2.36 -15.92
CA GLY A 35 -7.91 -2.12 -16.33
C GLY A 35 -6.99 -1.52 -15.26
N SER A 36 -7.46 -1.23 -14.05
CA SER A 36 -6.56 -0.73 -12.99
C SER A 36 -5.75 -1.92 -12.46
N GLY A 37 -4.50 -2.04 -12.90
CA GLY A 37 -3.59 -3.11 -12.48
C GLY A 37 -3.68 -3.32 -10.97
N GLN A 38 -4.09 -4.53 -10.58
CA GLN A 38 -4.40 -4.92 -9.22
C GLN A 38 -3.34 -4.36 -8.24
N ARG A 39 -3.71 -3.38 -7.42
CA ARG A 39 -2.76 -2.78 -6.45
C ARG A 39 -2.32 -3.89 -5.49
N SER A 40 -1.00 -4.12 -5.41
CA SER A 40 -0.40 -5.08 -4.49
C SER A 40 -0.83 -4.79 -3.05
N THR A 41 -1.36 -5.81 -2.38
CA THR A 41 -1.81 -5.72 -0.98
C THR A 41 -0.64 -5.36 -0.08
N GLN A 42 0.57 -5.87 -0.37
CA GLN A 42 1.78 -5.47 0.33
C GLN A 42 2.00 -3.96 0.30
N ARG A 43 1.83 -3.32 -0.86
CA ARG A 43 2.01 -1.86 -1.00
C ARG A 43 0.95 -1.07 -0.24
N ALA A 44 -0.29 -1.54 -0.23
CA ALA A 44 -1.36 -0.91 0.53
C ALA A 44 -1.05 -0.95 2.04
N LEU A 45 -0.71 -2.13 2.56
CA LEU A 45 -0.33 -2.29 3.97
C LEU A 45 0.90 -1.44 4.33
N ALA A 46 1.94 -1.45 3.51
CA ALA A 46 3.14 -0.63 3.72
C ALA A 46 2.82 0.87 3.75
N SER A 47 1.91 1.35 2.88
CA SER A 47 1.50 2.75 2.87
C SER A 47 0.73 3.17 4.13
N ILE A 48 -0.07 2.26 4.69
CA ILE A 48 -0.81 2.50 5.93
C ILE A 48 0.16 2.62 7.10
N VAL A 49 1.14 1.71 7.21
CA VAL A 49 2.15 1.76 8.28
C VAL A 49 2.95 3.07 8.22
N LEU A 50 3.44 3.47 7.05
CA LEU A 50 4.15 4.74 6.88
C LEU A 50 3.26 5.97 7.14
N GLY A 51 1.96 5.89 6.81
CA GLY A 51 1.02 6.98 7.07
C GLY A 51 0.81 7.23 8.57
N PHE A 52 0.71 6.16 9.37
CA PHE A 52 0.65 6.30 10.82
C PHE A 52 1.99 6.71 11.44
N GLU A 53 3.10 6.20 10.91
CA GLU A 53 4.45 6.60 11.29
C GLU A 53 4.66 8.11 11.12
N LEU A 54 4.17 8.69 10.03
CA LEU A 54 4.20 10.14 9.79
C LEU A 54 3.57 10.92 10.95
N ILE A 55 2.40 10.47 11.41
CA ILE A 55 1.68 11.11 12.52
C ILE A 55 2.52 11.01 13.79
N ILE A 56 3.08 9.83 14.07
CA ILE A 56 3.90 9.57 15.26
C ILE A 56 5.15 10.45 15.29
N VAL A 57 5.86 10.54 14.17
CA VAL A 57 7.07 11.38 14.05
C VAL A 57 6.76 12.85 14.30
N VAL A 58 5.65 13.37 13.79
CA VAL A 58 5.21 14.74 14.06
C VAL A 58 4.93 14.93 15.55
N LEU A 59 4.24 13.97 16.19
CA LEU A 59 3.97 14.01 17.62
C LEU A 59 5.24 13.92 18.46
N ILE A 60 6.23 13.11 18.06
CA ILE A 60 7.54 13.03 18.72
C ILE A 60 8.26 14.36 18.63
N GLY A 61 8.32 14.98 17.44
CA GLY A 61 8.93 16.31 17.27
C GLY A 61 8.27 17.37 18.16
N LEU A 62 6.93 17.38 18.22
CA LEU A 62 6.17 18.26 19.13
C LEU A 62 6.44 17.95 20.60
N THR A 63 6.62 16.68 20.96
CA THR A 63 6.92 16.26 22.33
C THR A 63 8.32 16.70 22.75
N ILE A 64 9.33 16.51 21.88
CA ILE A 64 10.71 16.97 22.11
C ILE A 64 10.74 18.49 22.27
N PHE A 65 10.02 19.22 21.40
CA PHE A 65 9.88 20.67 21.49
C PHE A 65 9.16 21.11 22.78
N GLY A 66 8.04 20.47 23.11
CA GLY A 66 7.22 20.79 24.28
C GLY A 66 7.89 20.48 25.61
N LEU A 67 8.72 19.43 25.66
CA LEU A 67 9.53 19.10 26.84
C LEU A 67 10.80 19.96 26.94
N GLY A 68 11.20 20.66 25.88
CA GLY A 68 12.39 21.52 25.87
C GLY A 68 13.70 20.78 26.12
N ILE A 69 13.78 19.48 25.78
CA ILE A 69 14.93 18.62 26.10
C ILE A 69 16.16 18.85 25.21
N THR A 70 16.02 19.63 24.14
CA THR A 70 17.12 20.02 23.24
C THR A 70 17.39 21.51 23.36
N GLU A 71 18.65 21.92 23.47
CA GLU A 71 19.05 23.32 23.29
C GLU A 71 19.80 23.48 21.95
N PRO A 72 19.37 24.40 21.06
CA PRO A 72 18.11 25.16 21.07
C PRO A 72 16.84 24.32 20.89
N ARG A 73 15.73 24.74 21.52
CA ARG A 73 14.43 24.03 21.54
C ARG A 73 13.85 23.71 20.17
N GLU A 74 14.15 24.55 19.18
CA GLU A 74 13.63 24.46 17.81
C GLU A 74 14.12 23.21 17.08
N ILE A 75 15.22 22.60 17.57
CA ILE A 75 15.76 21.34 17.06
C ILE A 75 14.70 20.24 17.07
N GLY A 76 13.82 20.17 18.08
CA GLY A 76 12.72 19.20 18.11
C GLY A 76 11.76 19.33 16.91
N LEU A 77 11.47 20.56 16.49
CA LEU A 77 10.63 20.84 15.32
C LEU A 77 11.34 20.53 14.01
N TYR A 78 12.64 20.85 13.91
CA TYR A 78 13.43 20.52 12.73
C TYR A 78 13.61 19.01 12.55
N LEU A 79 13.83 18.28 13.64
CA LEU A 79 13.93 16.81 13.61
C LEU A 79 12.60 16.17 13.22
N GLY A 80 11.50 16.55 13.89
CA GLY A 80 10.17 16.02 13.57
C GLY A 80 9.72 16.39 12.16
N GLY A 81 9.87 17.66 11.76
CA GLY A 81 9.51 18.15 10.44
C GLY A 81 10.38 17.56 9.32
N GLY A 82 11.69 17.44 9.55
CA GLY A 82 12.62 16.82 8.61
C GLY A 82 12.30 15.35 8.39
N LEU A 83 12.05 14.60 9.46
CA LEU A 83 11.67 13.18 9.36
C LEU A 83 10.28 13.01 8.72
N ALA A 84 9.33 13.89 9.01
CA ALA A 84 8.03 13.91 8.35
C ALA A 84 8.15 14.13 6.82
N LEU A 85 9.04 15.04 6.39
CA LEU A 85 9.30 15.27 4.97
C LEU A 85 9.89 14.03 4.30
N VAL A 86 10.84 13.34 4.96
CA VAL A 86 11.41 12.07 4.47
C VAL A 86 10.31 11.01 4.30
N ILE A 87 9.38 10.92 5.25
CA ILE A 87 8.25 9.98 5.16
C ILE A 87 7.33 10.34 3.99
N ILE A 88 7.01 11.61 3.78
CA ILE A 88 6.17 12.06 2.64
C ILE A 88 6.83 11.68 1.30
N VAL A 89 8.14 11.95 1.17
CA VAL A 89 8.92 11.54 0.00
C VAL A 89 8.87 10.01 -0.15
N ALA A 90 8.95 9.28 0.96
CA ALA A 90 8.87 7.83 0.94
C ALA A 90 7.52 7.29 0.48
N LEU A 91 6.40 7.90 0.91
CA LEU A 91 5.08 7.59 0.40
C LEU A 91 4.98 7.86 -1.12
N GLY A 92 5.56 8.96 -1.59
CA GLY A 92 5.60 9.31 -3.02
C GLY A 92 6.35 8.27 -3.85
N ILE A 93 7.51 7.83 -3.36
CA ILE A 93 8.37 6.83 -4.03
C ILE A 93 7.77 5.42 -3.95
N MET A 94 7.07 5.08 -2.87
CA MET A 94 6.36 3.79 -2.71
C MET A 94 5.37 3.53 -3.85
N ARG A 95 4.80 4.60 -4.44
CA ARG A 95 3.89 4.51 -5.59
C ARG A 95 4.60 4.18 -6.91
N ARG A 96 5.92 4.33 -7.00
CA ARG A 96 6.68 4.28 -8.27
C ARG A 96 7.58 3.05 -8.43
N GLY A 97 7.83 2.22 -7.41
CA GLY A 97 8.64 1.00 -7.60
C GLY A 97 9.07 0.25 -6.35
N LYS A 98 9.94 -0.76 -6.53
CA LYS A 98 10.50 -1.62 -5.46
C LYS A 98 11.42 -0.88 -4.48
N VAL A 99 11.88 0.33 -4.84
CA VAL A 99 12.76 1.19 -4.03
C VAL A 99 12.10 1.64 -2.73
N GLY A 100 10.77 1.69 -2.67
CA GLY A 100 10.04 2.10 -1.47
C GLY A 100 10.34 1.24 -0.23
N ILE A 101 10.69 -0.03 -0.41
CA ILE A 101 10.98 -0.95 0.70
C ILE A 101 12.24 -0.53 1.46
N TYR A 102 13.33 -0.22 0.74
CA TYR A 102 14.57 0.25 1.34
C TYR A 102 14.38 1.59 2.06
N LEU A 103 13.53 2.45 1.49
CA LEU A 103 13.22 3.74 2.06
C LEU A 103 12.40 3.63 3.35
N GLY A 104 11.48 2.67 3.43
CA GLY A 104 10.76 2.35 4.67
C GLY A 104 11.70 1.88 5.79
N TRP A 105 12.69 1.04 5.46
CA TRP A 105 13.73 0.67 6.42
C TRP A 105 14.56 1.86 6.90
N ALA A 106 14.91 2.79 6.00
CA ALA A 106 15.60 4.02 6.38
C ALA A 106 14.75 4.88 7.33
N VAL A 107 13.45 5.02 7.05
CA VAL A 107 12.49 5.73 7.92
C VAL A 107 12.41 5.09 9.30
N HIS A 108 12.28 3.76 9.39
CA HIS A 108 12.22 3.07 10.68
C HIS A 108 13.54 3.21 11.47
N ALA A 109 14.69 3.18 10.79
CA ALA A 109 15.98 3.41 11.44
C ALA A 109 16.08 4.84 12.00
N LEU A 110 15.64 5.85 11.25
CA LEU A 110 15.58 7.24 11.69
C LEU A 110 14.61 7.42 12.87
N MET A 111 13.44 6.78 12.82
CA MET A 111 12.48 6.76 13.92
C MET A 111 13.10 6.14 15.18
N LEU A 112 13.75 4.99 15.08
CA LEU A 112 14.40 4.34 16.20
C LEU A 112 15.57 5.19 16.74
N ALA A 113 16.28 5.94 15.88
CA ALA A 113 17.28 6.89 16.32
C ALA A 113 16.69 8.04 17.15
N SER A 114 15.46 8.49 16.84
CA SER A 114 14.76 9.50 17.65
C SER A 114 14.51 9.03 19.09
N ALA A 115 14.45 7.72 19.30
CA ALA A 115 14.26 7.13 20.63
C ALA A 115 15.48 7.30 21.56
N ILE A 116 16.65 7.66 21.03
CA ILE A 116 17.81 8.03 21.88
C ILE A 116 17.50 9.32 22.66
N ILE A 117 16.77 10.25 22.04
CA ILE A 117 16.39 11.54 22.62
C ILE A 117 15.14 11.35 23.50
N LEU A 118 14.16 10.60 23.00
CA LEU A 118 12.92 10.31 23.70
C LEU A 118 12.77 8.80 23.87
N PRO A 119 13.30 8.19 24.96
CA PRO A 119 13.29 6.74 25.16
C PRO A 119 11.90 6.11 25.06
N MET A 120 10.85 6.86 25.44
CA MET A 120 9.47 6.39 25.34
C MET A 120 9.00 6.17 23.89
N ALA A 121 9.60 6.85 22.92
CA ALA A 121 9.37 6.62 21.49
C ALA A 121 9.91 5.26 21.02
N LEU A 122 10.82 4.63 21.76
CA LEU A 122 11.40 3.33 21.41
C LEU A 122 10.32 2.24 21.33
N VAL A 123 9.41 2.22 22.30
CA VAL A 123 8.32 1.23 22.36
C VAL A 123 7.46 1.34 21.11
N VAL A 124 7.08 2.56 20.75
CA VAL A 124 6.27 2.83 19.56
C VAL A 124 7.02 2.46 18.28
N GLY A 125 8.28 2.90 18.16
CA GLY A 125 9.12 2.62 16.99
C GLY A 125 9.37 1.14 16.77
N VAL A 126 9.60 0.36 17.83
CA VAL A 126 9.77 -1.09 17.74
C VAL A 126 8.47 -1.77 17.31
N LEU A 127 7.33 -1.40 17.88
CA LEU A 127 6.03 -1.95 17.50
C LEU A 127 5.71 -1.68 16.02
N PHE A 128 5.96 -0.46 15.56
CA PHE A 128 5.75 -0.08 14.16
C PHE A 128 6.72 -0.77 13.21
N THR A 129 7.99 -0.92 13.60
CA THR A 129 8.97 -1.68 12.82
C THR A 129 8.60 -3.17 12.74
N ALA A 130 8.10 -3.76 13.83
CA ALA A 130 7.60 -5.13 13.83
C ALA A 130 6.37 -5.29 12.92
N LEU A 131 5.44 -4.33 12.99
CA LEU A 131 4.28 -4.28 12.11
C LEU A 131 4.69 -4.16 10.64
N TRP A 132 5.68 -3.32 10.33
CA TRP A 132 6.25 -3.19 9.00
C TRP A 132 6.78 -4.52 8.46
N VAL A 133 7.64 -5.20 9.23
CA VAL A 133 8.17 -6.52 8.85
C VAL A 133 7.04 -7.52 8.64
N PHE A 134 6.05 -7.53 9.53
CA PHE A 134 4.87 -8.39 9.39
C PHE A 134 4.08 -8.10 8.11
N CYS A 135 3.79 -6.84 7.80
CA CYS A 135 3.11 -6.42 6.58
C CYS A 135 3.88 -6.80 5.31
N MET A 136 5.21 -6.73 5.35
CA MET A 136 6.08 -7.14 4.24
C MET A 136 6.04 -8.65 4.00
N VAL A 137 6.13 -9.45 5.07
CA VAL A 137 6.12 -10.92 4.99
C VAL A 137 4.73 -11.46 4.66
N LYS A 138 3.67 -10.92 5.27
CA LYS A 138 2.29 -11.36 5.02
C LYS A 138 1.72 -10.78 3.72
N GLY A 139 2.04 -9.54 3.39
CA GLY A 139 1.62 -8.92 2.14
C GLY A 139 2.12 -9.68 0.91
N THR A 140 3.39 -10.14 0.93
CA THR A 140 3.95 -10.95 -0.15
C THR A 140 3.31 -12.34 -0.25
N GLN A 141 2.96 -12.96 0.88
CA GLN A 141 2.21 -14.22 0.89
C GLN A 141 0.81 -14.04 0.29
N LEU A 142 0.07 -13.04 0.76
CA LEU A 142 -1.27 -12.73 0.25
C LEU A 142 -1.27 -12.39 -1.23
N ASP A 143 -0.30 -11.60 -1.69
CA ASP A 143 -0.16 -11.25 -3.11
C ASP A 143 0.15 -12.50 -3.96
N ARG A 144 1.00 -13.41 -3.46
CA ARG A 144 1.32 -14.67 -4.14
C ARG A 144 0.14 -15.63 -4.20
N ASP A 145 -0.57 -15.78 -3.09
CA ASP A 145 -1.74 -16.65 -3.02
C ASP A 145 -2.83 -16.13 -3.96
N ARG A 146 -3.10 -14.81 -3.93
CA ARG A 146 -4.04 -14.17 -4.85
C ARG A 146 -3.66 -14.35 -6.31
N ALA A 147 -2.37 -14.27 -6.65
CA ALA A 147 -1.90 -14.53 -8.01
C ALA A 147 -2.17 -15.98 -8.47
N ARG A 148 -2.05 -16.96 -7.56
CA ARG A 148 -2.38 -18.37 -7.85
C ARG A 148 -3.88 -18.55 -8.10
N TRP A 149 -4.74 -17.99 -7.24
CA TRP A 149 -6.19 -18.03 -7.43
C TRP A 149 -6.64 -17.44 -8.77
N ILE A 150 -6.03 -16.33 -9.21
CA ILE A 150 -6.33 -15.71 -10.51
C ILE A 150 -5.87 -16.61 -11.66
N ALA A 151 -4.69 -17.24 -11.55
CA ALA A 151 -4.17 -18.14 -12.58
C ALA A 151 -5.06 -19.39 -12.74
N GLU A 152 -5.55 -19.95 -11.64
CA GLU A 152 -6.47 -21.11 -11.63
C GLU A 152 -7.84 -20.79 -12.24
N GLN A 153 -8.33 -19.54 -12.15
CA GLN A 153 -9.59 -19.13 -12.79
C GLN A 153 -9.44 -18.77 -14.27
N SER A 154 -8.20 -18.63 -14.76
CA SER A 154 -7.90 -18.26 -16.14
C SER A 154 -7.55 -19.44 -17.06
N VAL A 155 -7.58 -20.67 -16.53
CA VAL A 155 -7.39 -21.95 -17.23
C VAL A 155 -8.71 -22.70 -17.27
#